data_AF-A0AAU6AYY0-F1
#
_entry.id   AF-A0AAU6AYY0-F1
#
_cell.length_a   1.000
_cell.length_b   1.000
_cell.length_c   1.000
_cell.angle_alpha   90.00
_cell.angle_beta   90.00
_cell.angle_gamma   90.00
#
_symmetry.space_group_name_H-M   'P 1'
#
loop_
_entity.id
_entity.type
_entity.pdbx_description
1 polymer ?
#
loop_
_entity_poly.entity_id
_entity_poly.type
_entity_poly.pdbx_seq_one_letter_code
_entity_poly.pdbx_strand_id
1 'polypeptide(L)'
;MSELGTVGADPDPGYPFRSPGPHARCLNGHSLDLAGQTLPYYHALDLDATLCNLCTELRLDRPGWFPLDHTAVRRVDVSPKYHRPIVELVAHPPDQPAGLGYIALQISERSVADIDVQMCGIDRRGVIEQIRVDDTYRRRRIGTLLVAAALARGPGFQWSTTKVDNSVSARAFWASQHPAESLSLGRPRYCPHMKIVNGEGL
;
A
#
# COMPACT_ATOMS: atom_id res chain seq x y z
N MET A 1 -34.53 -25.63 -22.15
CA MET A 1 -33.51 -26.14 -21.20
C MET A 1 -32.50 -25.03 -21.05
N SER A 2 -32.35 -24.56 -19.82
CA SER A 2 -31.74 -23.30 -19.42
C SER A 2 -30.27 -23.18 -19.81
N GLU A 3 -29.92 -22.09 -20.49
CA GLU A 3 -28.56 -21.55 -20.49
C GLU A 3 -28.35 -20.88 -19.12
N LEU A 4 -27.55 -21.53 -18.28
CA LEU A 4 -27.02 -20.94 -17.06
C LEU A 4 -26.10 -19.79 -17.49
N GLY A 5 -26.56 -18.56 -17.27
CA GLY A 5 -25.76 -17.36 -17.43
C GLY A 5 -24.46 -17.53 -16.66
N THR A 6 -23.34 -17.38 -17.37
CA THR A 6 -22.06 -17.12 -16.77
C THR A 6 -22.22 -15.90 -15.88
N VAL A 7 -22.12 -16.08 -14.56
CA VAL A 7 -21.93 -14.98 -13.61
C VAL A 7 -20.61 -14.33 -14.02
N GLY A 8 -20.70 -13.29 -14.85
CA GLY A 8 -19.52 -12.52 -15.25
C GLY A 8 -18.89 -11.98 -13.97
N ALA A 9 -17.61 -12.29 -13.76
CA ALA A 9 -16.86 -11.69 -12.67
C ALA A 9 -16.98 -10.17 -12.81
N ASP A 10 -17.45 -9.48 -11.75
CA ASP A 10 -17.52 -8.03 -11.78
C ASP A 10 -16.13 -7.47 -12.10
N PRO A 11 -15.98 -6.68 -13.18
CA PRO A 11 -14.67 -6.17 -13.56
C PRO A 11 -14.10 -5.29 -12.46
N ASP A 12 -12.77 -5.30 -12.28
CA ASP A 12 -12.09 -4.38 -11.36
C ASP A 12 -12.47 -2.93 -11.72
N PRO A 13 -13.21 -2.22 -10.84
CA PRO A 13 -13.70 -0.87 -11.11
C PRO A 13 -12.59 0.19 -11.08
N GLY A 14 -11.35 -0.20 -10.75
CA GLY A 14 -10.20 0.69 -10.69
C GLY A 14 -10.19 1.57 -9.45
N TYR A 15 -10.90 1.20 -8.39
CA TYR A 15 -10.95 2.00 -7.17
C TYR A 15 -9.59 2.08 -6.46
N PRO A 16 -9.30 3.18 -5.76
CA PRO A 16 -8.12 3.28 -4.92
C PRO A 16 -8.16 2.32 -3.72
N PHE A 17 -6.99 1.94 -3.22
CA PHE A 17 -6.84 1.24 -1.94
C PHE A 17 -6.77 2.25 -0.78
N ARG A 18 -7.22 1.82 0.40
CA ARG A 18 -7.15 2.60 1.64
C ARG A 18 -6.94 1.66 2.83
N SER A 19 -6.23 2.12 3.86
CA SER A 19 -6.17 1.40 5.13
C SER A 19 -7.58 1.15 5.69
N PRO A 20 -7.82 0.00 6.35
CA PRO A 20 -9.12 -0.33 6.90
C PRO A 20 -9.46 0.55 8.11
N GLY A 21 -10.70 0.45 8.58
CA GLY A 21 -11.20 1.18 9.74
C GLY A 21 -12.25 2.23 9.38
N PRO A 22 -12.89 2.82 10.40
CA PRO A 22 -13.94 3.81 10.21
C PRO A 22 -13.33 5.10 9.62
N HIS A 23 -13.87 5.53 8.50
CA HIS A 23 -13.49 6.79 7.86
C HIS A 23 -14.64 7.78 7.98
N ALA A 24 -14.45 8.89 8.69
CA ALA A 24 -15.49 9.92 8.78
C ALA A 24 -15.76 10.60 7.42
N ARG A 25 -14.82 10.51 6.47
CA ARG A 25 -14.89 11.14 5.15
C ARG A 25 -14.51 10.21 4.01
N CYS A 26 -15.21 10.36 2.88
CA CYS A 26 -14.88 9.70 1.62
C CYS A 26 -13.64 10.30 0.96
N LEU A 27 -13.16 9.71 -0.14
CA LEU A 27 -11.98 10.19 -0.87
C LEU A 27 -12.15 11.57 -1.51
N ASN A 28 -13.38 12.00 -1.80
CA ASN A 28 -13.70 13.35 -2.27
C ASN A 28 -14.05 14.33 -1.14
N GLY A 29 -13.94 13.90 0.13
CA GLY A 29 -14.08 14.76 1.30
C GLY A 29 -15.50 14.91 1.85
N HIS A 30 -16.52 14.26 1.28
CA HIS A 30 -17.86 14.22 1.87
C HIS A 30 -17.85 13.51 3.23
N SER A 31 -18.65 14.00 4.17
CA SER A 31 -18.94 13.29 5.43
C SER A 31 -19.77 12.04 5.13
N LEU A 32 -19.33 10.86 5.57
CA LEU A 32 -20.06 9.61 5.30
C LEU A 32 -21.36 9.49 6.10
N ASP A 33 -21.46 10.13 7.26
CA ASP A 33 -22.70 10.16 8.06
C ASP A 33 -23.84 10.88 7.32
N LEU A 34 -23.50 11.87 6.48
CA LEU A 34 -24.46 12.60 5.64
C LEU A 34 -24.61 11.98 4.25
N ALA A 35 -23.50 11.58 3.63
CA ALA A 35 -23.47 11.10 2.25
C ALA A 35 -23.93 9.65 2.08
N GLY A 36 -24.03 8.88 3.18
CA GLY A 36 -24.30 7.45 3.15
C GLY A 36 -23.14 6.63 2.59
N GLN A 37 -23.19 5.32 2.86
CA GLN A 37 -22.23 4.37 2.30
C GLN A 37 -22.89 3.05 1.90
N THR A 38 -22.32 2.41 0.87
CA THR A 38 -22.67 1.05 0.42
C THR A 38 -21.40 0.20 0.42
N LEU A 39 -21.55 -1.07 0.80
CA LEU A 39 -20.46 -2.03 0.91
C LEU A 39 -20.69 -3.17 -0.10
N PRO A 40 -20.40 -2.97 -1.40
CA PRO A 40 -20.48 -4.05 -2.37
C PRO A 40 -19.27 -4.97 -2.25
N TYR A 41 -19.46 -6.24 -2.60
CA TYR A 41 -18.39 -7.23 -2.69
C TYR A 41 -18.00 -7.46 -4.15
N TYR A 42 -16.70 -7.45 -4.45
CA TYR A 42 -16.14 -7.63 -5.79
C TYR A 42 -15.45 -8.99 -5.93
N HIS A 43 -16.11 -9.95 -6.57
CA HIS A 43 -15.60 -11.31 -6.76
C HIS A 43 -14.26 -11.39 -7.50
N ALA A 44 -14.01 -10.48 -8.46
CA ALA A 44 -12.75 -10.49 -9.22
C ALA A 44 -11.52 -10.10 -8.38
N LEU A 45 -11.73 -9.47 -7.23
CA LEU A 45 -10.67 -9.07 -6.31
C LEU A 45 -10.78 -9.75 -4.95
N ASP A 46 -11.87 -10.47 -4.69
CA ASP A 46 -12.19 -11.07 -3.39
C ASP A 46 -12.13 -10.04 -2.25
N LEU A 47 -12.74 -8.87 -2.48
CA LEU A 47 -12.72 -7.75 -1.54
C LEU A 47 -14.08 -7.06 -1.47
N ASP A 48 -14.46 -6.66 -0.25
CA ASP A 48 -15.46 -5.61 -0.07
C ASP A 48 -14.87 -4.26 -0.50
N ALA A 49 -15.69 -3.43 -1.15
CA ALA A 49 -15.41 -2.02 -1.32
C ALA A 49 -16.24 -1.18 -0.35
N THR A 50 -15.86 0.07 -0.17
CA THR A 50 -16.74 1.08 0.41
C THR A 50 -17.02 2.14 -0.64
N LEU A 51 -18.29 2.39 -0.91
CA LEU A 51 -18.77 3.45 -1.80
C LEU A 51 -19.38 4.59 -0.99
N CYS A 52 -19.16 5.83 -1.42
CA CYS A 52 -19.90 6.98 -0.95
C CYS A 52 -21.12 7.19 -1.85
N ASN A 53 -22.33 7.10 -1.29
CA ASN A 53 -23.56 7.10 -2.11
C ASN A 53 -23.74 8.43 -2.84
N LEU A 54 -23.46 9.55 -2.15
CA LEU A 54 -23.48 10.88 -2.79
C LEU A 54 -22.45 11.00 -3.94
N CYS A 55 -21.24 10.45 -3.82
CA CYS A 55 -20.28 10.47 -4.92
C CYS A 55 -20.80 9.67 -6.12
N THR A 56 -21.44 8.52 -5.87
CA THR A 56 -22.05 7.68 -6.91
C THR A 56 -23.19 8.41 -7.61
N GLU A 57 -24.09 9.04 -6.86
CA GLU A 57 -25.22 9.83 -7.40
C GLU A 57 -24.75 11.02 -8.22
N LEU A 58 -23.75 11.75 -7.72
CA LEU A 58 -23.13 12.88 -8.42
C LEU A 58 -22.19 12.46 -9.56
N ARG A 59 -21.95 11.16 -9.74
CA ARG A 59 -21.02 10.59 -10.74
C ARG A 59 -19.62 11.19 -10.67
N LEU A 60 -19.12 11.42 -9.46
CA LEU A 60 -17.76 11.91 -9.24
C LEU A 60 -16.73 10.80 -9.45
N ASP A 61 -15.52 11.20 -9.84
CA ASP A 61 -14.37 10.31 -9.86
C ASP A 61 -14.11 9.71 -8.48
N ARG A 62 -13.64 8.45 -8.44
CA ARG A 62 -13.27 7.73 -7.20
C ARG A 62 -14.42 7.70 -6.17
N PRO A 63 -15.61 7.19 -6.54
CA PRO A 63 -16.75 7.11 -5.61
C PRO A 63 -16.52 6.08 -4.50
N GLY A 64 -15.59 5.14 -4.70
CA GLY A 64 -15.27 4.10 -3.73
C GLY A 64 -13.79 3.86 -3.51
N TRP A 65 -13.50 2.95 -2.59
CA TRP A 65 -12.16 2.43 -2.30
C TRP A 65 -12.23 0.98 -1.80
N PHE A 66 -11.13 0.25 -1.98
CA PHE A 66 -10.91 -1.07 -1.40
C PHE A 66 -10.16 -0.93 -0.06
N PRO A 67 -10.77 -1.31 1.09
CA PRO A 67 -10.05 -1.45 2.34
C PRO A 67 -9.04 -2.60 2.22
N LEU A 68 -7.76 -2.34 2.52
CA LEU A 68 -6.75 -3.38 2.61
C LEU A 68 -5.89 -3.18 3.85
N ASP A 69 -5.84 -4.19 4.71
CA ASP A 69 -5.06 -4.16 5.95
C ASP A 69 -3.56 -4.14 5.66
N HIS A 70 -2.99 -2.94 5.73
CA HIS A 70 -1.55 -2.69 5.55
C HIS A 70 -0.68 -3.30 6.66
N THR A 71 -1.27 -3.75 7.77
CA THR A 71 -0.55 -4.44 8.84
C THR A 71 -0.50 -5.96 8.63
N ALA A 72 -1.45 -6.50 7.86
CA ALA A 72 -1.53 -7.92 7.51
C ALA A 72 -0.59 -8.26 6.33
N VAL A 73 0.72 -8.03 6.52
CA VAL A 73 1.74 -8.35 5.52
C VAL A 73 2.24 -9.78 5.72
N ARG A 74 1.92 -10.67 4.77
CA ARG A 74 2.40 -12.07 4.79
C ARG A 74 3.87 -12.11 4.38
N ARG A 75 4.71 -12.92 5.03
CA ARG A 75 6.06 -13.18 4.50
C ARG A 75 6.01 -14.17 3.34
N VAL A 76 6.84 -13.98 2.33
CA VAL A 76 6.87 -14.85 1.13
C VAL A 76 7.11 -16.33 1.46
N ASP A 77 7.91 -16.62 2.48
CA ASP A 77 8.26 -17.96 2.96
C ASP A 77 7.15 -18.63 3.80
N VAL A 78 6.09 -17.89 4.12
CA VAL A 78 4.94 -18.40 4.85
C VAL A 78 3.81 -18.68 3.85
N SER A 79 3.49 -19.96 3.68
CA SER A 79 2.33 -20.38 2.88
C SER A 79 1.04 -19.77 3.43
N PRO A 80 0.08 -19.37 2.56
CA PRO A 80 -1.24 -18.94 3.01
C PRO A 80 -1.91 -20.02 3.88
N LYS A 81 -2.59 -19.61 4.96
CA LYS A 81 -3.33 -20.54 5.84
C LYS A 81 -4.57 -21.13 5.17
N TYR A 82 -5.12 -20.44 4.16
CA TYR A 82 -6.35 -20.78 3.45
C TYR A 82 -6.13 -20.69 1.94
N HIS A 83 -7.21 -20.50 1.15
CA HIS A 83 -7.09 -20.11 -0.24
C HIS A 83 -6.21 -18.86 -0.36
N ARG A 84 -5.44 -18.80 -1.43
CA ARG A 84 -4.58 -17.66 -1.69
C ARG A 84 -5.46 -16.44 -1.99
N PRO A 85 -5.32 -15.33 -1.25
CA PRO A 85 -6.10 -14.13 -1.53
C PRO A 85 -5.81 -13.63 -2.95
N ILE A 86 -6.82 -13.06 -3.61
CA ILE A 86 -6.58 -12.44 -4.92
C ILE A 86 -5.74 -11.18 -4.76
N VAL A 87 -5.96 -10.38 -3.72
CA VAL A 87 -5.18 -9.18 -3.40
C VAL A 87 -4.47 -9.35 -2.06
N GLU A 88 -3.15 -9.27 -2.04
CA GLU A 88 -2.38 -9.40 -0.80
C GLU A 88 -1.09 -8.57 -0.76
N LEU A 89 -0.66 -8.20 0.45
CA LEU A 89 0.66 -7.62 0.71
C LEU A 89 1.64 -8.73 1.12
N VAL A 90 2.76 -8.82 0.41
CA VAL A 90 3.77 -9.86 0.61
C VAL A 90 5.13 -9.24 0.90
N ALA A 91 5.70 -9.53 2.06
CA ALA A 91 7.05 -9.14 2.43
C ALA A 91 8.09 -10.17 1.96
N HIS A 92 9.10 -9.68 1.28
CA HIS A 92 10.33 -10.39 0.92
C HIS A 92 11.44 -9.90 1.85
N PRO A 93 11.83 -10.69 2.86
CA PRO A 93 12.88 -10.29 3.79
C PRO A 93 14.23 -10.17 3.08
N PRO A 94 15.15 -9.34 3.59
CA PRO A 94 16.52 -9.32 3.09
C PRO A 94 17.25 -10.63 3.40
N ASP A 95 18.26 -10.97 2.60
CA ASP A 95 19.13 -12.12 2.85
C ASP A 95 19.97 -11.99 4.13
N GLN A 96 20.23 -10.75 4.55
CA GLN A 96 21.00 -10.42 5.75
C GLN A 96 20.24 -9.42 6.64
N PRO A 97 20.36 -9.52 7.98
CA PRO A 97 19.82 -8.49 8.88
C PRO A 97 20.32 -7.10 8.51
N ALA A 98 19.45 -6.10 8.62
CA ALA A 98 19.72 -4.73 8.16
C ALA A 98 20.00 -4.59 6.65
N GLY A 99 19.81 -5.63 5.84
CA GLY A 99 19.85 -5.55 4.37
C GLY A 99 18.55 -5.06 3.74
N LEU A 100 18.58 -4.92 2.42
CA LEU A 100 17.45 -4.46 1.61
C LEU A 100 16.45 -5.60 1.38
N GLY A 101 15.22 -5.40 1.83
CA GLY A 101 14.07 -6.24 1.47
C GLY A 101 12.99 -5.40 0.80
N TYR A 102 11.85 -6.00 0.47
CA TYR A 102 10.74 -5.27 -0.11
C TYR A 102 9.37 -5.80 0.33
N ILE A 103 8.33 -4.99 0.15
CA ILE A 103 6.94 -5.40 0.29
C ILE A 103 6.26 -5.21 -1.06
N ALA A 104 5.67 -6.26 -1.61
CA ALA A 104 4.92 -6.24 -2.85
C ALA A 104 3.40 -6.21 -2.57
N LEU A 105 2.65 -5.46 -3.37
CA LEU A 105 1.22 -5.69 -3.53
C LEU A 105 1.03 -6.64 -4.72
N GLN A 106 0.42 -7.79 -4.46
CA GLN A 106 0.10 -8.79 -5.48
C GLN A 106 -1.39 -8.76 -5.78
N ILE A 107 -1.72 -8.85 -7.07
CA ILE A 107 -3.09 -9.08 -7.57
C ILE A 107 -3.05 -10.31 -8.47
N SER A 108 -3.82 -11.34 -8.13
CA SER A 108 -3.80 -12.65 -8.80
C SER A 108 -2.37 -13.18 -8.95
N GLU A 109 -1.61 -13.16 -7.86
CA GLU A 109 -0.20 -13.64 -7.76
C GLU A 109 0.84 -12.80 -8.53
N ARG A 110 0.42 -11.81 -9.30
CA ARG A 110 1.31 -10.90 -10.01
C ARG A 110 1.61 -9.69 -9.13
N SER A 111 2.89 -9.39 -8.92
CA SER A 111 3.30 -8.11 -8.33
C SER A 111 2.87 -6.97 -9.25
N VAL A 112 2.09 -6.03 -8.72
CA VAL A 112 1.66 -4.81 -9.44
C VAL A 112 2.30 -3.55 -8.88
N ALA A 113 2.95 -3.67 -7.72
CA ALA A 113 3.68 -2.61 -7.06
C ALA A 113 4.57 -3.17 -5.96
N ASP A 114 5.62 -2.44 -5.60
CA ASP A 114 6.50 -2.79 -4.51
C ASP A 114 7.12 -1.55 -3.84
N ILE A 115 7.60 -1.74 -2.61
CA ILE A 115 8.37 -0.78 -1.84
C ILE A 115 9.63 -1.44 -1.28
N ASP A 116 10.79 -0.90 -1.64
CA ASP A 116 12.08 -1.32 -1.12
C ASP A 116 12.32 -0.67 0.25
N VAL A 117 12.68 -1.49 1.24
CA VAL A 117 12.89 -1.07 2.63
C VAL A 117 14.11 -1.74 3.23
N GLN A 118 14.96 -0.93 3.87
CA GLN A 118 16.05 -1.39 4.70
C GLN A 118 15.74 -1.07 6.15
N MET A 119 15.76 -2.08 7.04
CA MET A 119 15.37 -1.92 8.44
C MET A 119 16.39 -2.54 9.38
N CYS A 120 16.83 -1.78 10.39
CA CYS A 120 17.71 -2.27 11.45
C CYS A 120 16.95 -2.27 12.77
N GLY A 121 16.69 -3.47 13.30
CA GLY A 121 16.01 -3.64 14.59
C GLY A 121 16.82 -3.16 15.80
N ILE A 122 18.15 -3.20 15.71
CA ILE A 122 19.06 -2.80 16.79
C ILE A 122 19.02 -1.27 16.98
N ASP A 123 19.25 -0.52 15.91
CA ASP A 123 19.27 0.95 15.95
C ASP A 123 17.87 1.59 15.81
N ARG A 124 16.84 0.77 15.57
CA ARG A 124 15.46 1.18 15.27
C ARG A 124 15.39 2.23 14.17
N ARG A 125 16.07 1.94 13.05
CA ARG A 125 16.08 2.79 11.86
C ARG A 125 15.45 2.08 10.67
N GLY A 126 14.73 2.84 9.87
CA GLY A 126 14.15 2.38 8.61
C GLY A 126 14.46 3.37 7.49
N VAL A 127 14.84 2.84 6.33
CA VAL A 127 15.02 3.62 5.10
C VAL A 127 14.11 3.05 4.03
N ILE A 128 13.23 3.89 3.48
CA ILE A 128 12.43 3.60 2.28
C ILE A 128 13.26 4.01 1.07
N GLU A 129 13.54 3.09 0.15
CA GLU A 129 14.44 3.35 -0.96
C GLU A 129 13.72 3.64 -2.27
N GLN A 130 12.83 2.76 -2.69
CA GLN A 130 12.11 2.89 -3.94
C GLN A 130 10.65 2.49 -3.75
N ILE A 131 9.76 3.15 -4.49
CA ILE A 131 8.35 2.79 -4.59
C ILE A 131 8.05 2.68 -6.07
N ARG A 132 7.63 1.49 -6.51
CA ARG A 132 7.32 1.20 -7.90
C ARG A 132 5.86 0.76 -7.98
N VAL A 133 5.13 1.29 -8.95
CA VAL A 133 3.73 0.94 -9.22
C VAL A 133 3.57 0.85 -10.74
N ASP A 134 3.09 -0.30 -11.20
CA ASP A 134 2.74 -0.55 -12.59
C ASP A 134 1.80 0.56 -13.11
N ASP A 135 2.05 1.03 -14.34
CA ASP A 135 1.37 2.19 -14.92
C ASP A 135 -0.16 2.08 -14.88
N THR A 136 -0.70 0.89 -15.15
CA THR A 136 -2.14 0.56 -15.12
C THR A 136 -2.77 0.71 -13.72
N TYR A 137 -1.96 0.60 -12.67
CA TYR A 137 -2.39 0.64 -11.27
C TYR A 137 -2.03 1.95 -10.56
N ARG A 138 -1.38 2.89 -11.26
CA ARG A 138 -1.11 4.23 -10.72
C ARG A 138 -2.40 4.96 -10.37
N ARG A 139 -2.29 5.96 -9.50
CA ARG A 139 -3.41 6.80 -8.99
C ARG A 139 -4.46 6.04 -8.18
N ARG A 140 -4.23 4.76 -7.85
CA ARG A 140 -5.05 3.94 -6.95
C ARG A 140 -4.58 3.95 -5.49
N ARG A 141 -3.80 4.96 -5.08
CA ARG A 141 -3.21 5.10 -3.73
C ARG A 141 -2.33 3.92 -3.25
N ILE A 142 -1.93 3.01 -4.14
CA ILE A 142 -1.07 1.86 -3.80
C ILE A 142 0.25 2.30 -3.16
N GLY A 143 0.91 3.34 -3.67
CA GLY A 143 2.12 3.86 -3.04
C GLY A 143 1.89 4.33 -1.60
N THR A 144 0.75 4.95 -1.30
CA THR A 144 0.39 5.35 0.07
C THR A 144 0.15 4.14 0.96
N LEU A 145 -0.53 3.11 0.44
CA LEU A 145 -0.74 1.85 1.15
C LEU A 145 0.59 1.16 1.47
N LEU A 146 1.53 1.12 0.52
CA LEU A 146 2.85 0.52 0.70
C LEU A 146 3.71 1.29 1.71
N VAL A 147 3.68 2.63 1.70
CA VAL A 147 4.33 3.44 2.74
C VAL A 147 3.72 3.12 4.11
N ALA A 148 2.39 3.07 4.24
CA ALA A 148 1.75 2.71 5.50
C ALA A 148 2.18 1.30 5.96
N ALA A 149 2.22 0.32 5.06
CA ALA A 149 2.67 -1.04 5.36
C ALA A 149 4.13 -1.09 5.83
N ALA A 150 5.03 -0.34 5.20
CA ALA A 150 6.42 -0.22 5.62
C ALA A 150 6.53 0.36 7.04
N LEU A 151 5.87 1.50 7.29
CA LEU A 151 5.91 2.17 8.60
C LEU A 151 5.33 1.29 9.72
N ALA A 152 4.26 0.54 9.44
CA ALA A 152 3.62 -0.36 10.40
C ALA A 152 4.54 -1.50 10.87
N ARG A 153 5.57 -1.87 10.10
CA ARG A 153 6.57 -2.89 10.50
C ARG A 153 7.58 -2.39 11.53
N GLY A 154 7.75 -1.07 11.68
CA GLY A 154 8.68 -0.47 12.63
C GLY A 154 8.03 0.62 13.47
N PRO A 155 7.04 0.32 14.34
CA PRO A 155 6.52 1.30 15.28
C PRO A 155 7.64 1.88 16.15
N GLY A 156 7.73 3.21 16.23
CA GLY A 156 8.77 3.91 16.98
C GLY A 156 10.15 3.97 16.31
N PHE A 157 10.28 3.50 15.07
CA PHE A 157 11.52 3.67 14.30
C PHE A 157 11.67 5.11 13.83
N GLN A 158 12.92 5.54 13.69
CA GLN A 158 13.24 6.74 12.91
C GLN A 158 13.28 6.36 11.44
N TRP A 159 12.33 6.88 10.68
CA TRP A 159 12.21 6.59 9.26
C TRP A 159 12.85 7.69 8.42
N SER A 160 13.41 7.29 7.29
CA SER A 160 13.88 8.21 6.27
C SER A 160 13.63 7.65 4.88
N THR A 161 13.75 8.50 3.86
CA THR A 161 13.77 8.04 2.47
C THR A 161 15.11 8.35 1.83
N THR A 162 15.47 7.57 0.81
CA THR A 162 16.48 7.99 -0.18
C THR A 162 16.04 9.28 -0.89
N LYS A 163 16.88 9.77 -1.80
CA LYS A 163 16.62 11.00 -2.56
C LYS A 163 15.26 10.93 -3.26
N VAL A 164 14.39 11.88 -2.93
CA VAL A 164 13.11 12.07 -3.63
C VAL A 164 13.41 12.72 -4.98
N ASP A 165 12.94 12.09 -6.06
CA ASP A 165 13.02 12.66 -7.40
C ASP A 165 12.30 14.02 -7.47
N ASN A 166 12.82 14.93 -8.29
CA ASN A 166 12.28 16.28 -8.44
C ASN A 166 11.14 16.36 -9.47
N SER A 167 10.59 15.23 -9.92
CA SER A 167 9.39 15.20 -10.75
C SER A 167 8.16 15.72 -9.99
N VAL A 168 7.23 16.32 -10.73
CA VAL A 168 5.96 16.83 -10.18
C VAL A 168 5.19 15.72 -9.48
N SER A 169 5.16 14.53 -10.07
CA SER A 169 4.48 13.36 -9.51
C SER A 169 5.09 12.91 -8.18
N ALA A 170 6.42 12.85 -8.07
CA ALA A 170 7.09 12.47 -6.82
C ALA A 170 6.84 13.50 -5.71
N ARG A 171 6.96 14.80 -6.01
CA ARG A 171 6.67 15.86 -5.03
C ARG A 171 5.21 15.83 -4.56
N ALA A 172 4.25 15.68 -5.49
CA ALA A 172 2.83 15.58 -5.15
C ALA A 172 2.52 14.34 -4.31
N PHE A 173 3.13 13.19 -4.64
CA PHE A 173 3.00 11.97 -3.87
C PHE A 173 3.48 12.14 -2.43
N TRP A 174 4.70 12.64 -2.22
CA TRP A 174 5.26 12.79 -0.88
C TRP A 174 4.56 13.88 -0.05
N ALA A 175 4.12 14.98 -0.67
CA ALA A 175 3.30 15.99 -0.02
C ALA A 175 1.97 15.42 0.50
N SER A 176 1.40 14.44 -0.20
CA SER A 176 0.12 13.82 0.18
C SER A 176 0.21 12.75 1.29
N GLN A 177 1.42 12.33 1.68
CA GLN A 177 1.57 11.30 2.72
C GLN A 177 1.29 11.82 4.14
N HIS A 178 1.22 13.15 4.34
CA HIS A 178 1.14 13.78 5.67
C HIS A 178 2.08 13.08 6.68
N PRO A 179 3.38 13.00 6.37
CA PRO A 179 4.30 12.15 7.11
C PRO A 179 4.31 12.53 8.59
N ALA A 180 4.24 11.53 9.47
CA ALA A 180 4.48 11.74 10.88
C ALA A 180 5.87 12.37 11.07
N GLU A 181 6.08 13.11 12.17
CA GLU A 181 7.36 13.78 12.48
C GLU A 181 8.58 12.83 12.44
N SER A 182 8.34 11.53 12.59
CA SER A 182 9.36 10.49 12.54
C SER A 182 9.86 10.10 11.14
N LEU A 183 9.29 10.61 10.04
CA LEU A 183 9.72 10.33 8.66
C LEU A 183 10.45 11.53 8.03
N SER A 184 11.77 11.39 7.79
CA SER A 184 12.59 12.38 7.10
C SER A 184 12.71 12.11 5.60
N LEU A 185 12.26 13.04 4.76
CA LEU A 185 12.27 12.87 3.31
C LEU A 185 13.60 13.29 2.66
N GLY A 186 14.07 12.53 1.67
CA GLY A 186 15.18 12.88 0.79
C GLY A 186 16.58 12.80 1.43
N ARG A 187 16.67 12.36 2.68
CA ARG A 187 17.91 12.33 3.48
C ARG A 187 18.00 10.98 4.20
N PRO A 188 18.55 9.94 3.54
CA PRO A 188 18.58 8.61 4.13
C PRO A 188 19.48 8.58 5.37
N ARG A 189 19.03 7.88 6.42
CA ARG A 189 19.72 7.79 7.72
C ARG A 189 20.17 6.37 8.03
N TYR A 190 21.02 5.80 7.19
CA TYR A 190 21.62 4.49 7.42
C TYR A 190 22.42 4.44 8.74
N CYS A 191 22.23 3.38 9.54
CA CYS A 191 23.10 3.09 10.68
C CYS A 191 24.32 2.27 10.22
N PRO A 192 25.36 2.09 11.08
CA PRO A 192 26.54 1.29 10.74
C PRO A 192 26.21 -0.12 10.21
N HIS A 193 25.23 -0.82 10.79
CA HIS A 193 24.82 -2.15 10.33
C HIS A 193 24.30 -2.14 8.88
N MET A 194 23.50 -1.14 8.52
CA MET A 194 22.98 -0.98 7.16
C MET A 194 24.12 -0.67 6.18
N LYS A 195 25.03 0.24 6.56
CA LYS A 195 26.19 0.61 5.74
C LYS A 195 27.12 -0.56 5.45
N ILE A 196 27.37 -1.41 6.46
CA ILE A 196 28.18 -2.63 6.29
C ILE A 196 27.55 -3.54 5.24
N VAL A 197 26.23 -3.78 5.32
CA VAL A 197 25.52 -4.63 4.34
C VAL A 197 25.48 -3.98 2.96
N ASN A 198 25.44 -2.65 2.89
CA ASN A 198 25.52 -1.89 1.63
C ASN A 198 26.94 -1.85 1.04
N GLY A 199 27.95 -2.39 1.74
CA GLY A 199 29.35 -2.38 1.29
C GLY A 199 30.05 -1.02 1.44
N GLU A 200 29.49 -0.09 2.22
CA GLU A 200 30.02 1.27 2.38
C GLU A 200 31.19 1.38 3.37
N GLY A 201 31.59 0.28 4.02
CA GLY A 201 32.58 0.31 5.10
C GLY A 201 32.11 1.13 6.31
N LEU A 202 32.89 1.10 7.40
CA LEU A 202 32.67 1.95 8.58
C LEU A 202 33.32 3.32 8.38
#